data_AF-B0MF91-F1
#
_entry.id   AF-B0MF91-F1
#
_cell.length_a   1.000
_cell.length_b   1.000
_cell.length_c   1.000
_cell.angle_alpha   90.00
_cell.angle_beta   90.00
_cell.angle_gamma   90.00
#
_symmetry.space_group_name_H-M   'P 1'
#
loop_
_entity.id
_entity.type
_entity.pdbx_description
1 polymer ?
#
loop_
_entity_poly.entity_id
_entity_poly.type
_entity_poly.pdbx_seq_one_letter_code
_entity_poly.pdbx_strand_id
1 'polypeptide(L)'
;MLCTSYIKSIKSLIEELVKKNVLEYGTSLLSKPEQDYFNYILNRAEFSNGLDLRNRYVHGTQPIDEKSHEQDYFTLLRLLVLLVIKINEEFCLADERGLLKSTQDRATI
;
A
#
# COMPACT_ATOMS: atom_id res chain seq x y z
N MET A 1 2.02 -0.81 -8.21
CA MET A 1 2.01 0.55 -8.79
C MET A 1 3.40 0.87 -9.33
N LEU A 2 3.55 1.51 -10.50
CA LEU A 2 4.85 2.00 -10.98
C LEU A 2 4.99 3.47 -10.56
N CYS A 3 5.88 3.78 -9.62
CA CYS A 3 6.17 5.18 -9.31
C CYS A 3 7.00 5.77 -10.46
N THR A 4 6.45 6.79 -11.14
CA THR A 4 7.06 7.41 -12.32
C THR A 4 8.42 8.05 -12.02
N SER A 5 8.68 8.38 -10.75
CA SER A 5 9.96 8.88 -10.27
C SER A 5 11.11 7.90 -10.55
N TYR A 6 10.85 6.59 -10.47
CA TYR A 6 11.88 5.55 -10.66
C TYR A 6 12.12 5.18 -12.12
N ILE A 7 11.21 5.50 -13.04
CA ILE A 7 11.30 5.07 -14.44
C ILE A 7 11.20 6.25 -15.41
N LYS A 8 12.16 7.18 -15.26
CA LYS A 8 12.29 8.36 -16.14
C LYS A 8 12.48 7.99 -17.61
N SER A 9 13.10 6.84 -17.90
CA SER A 9 13.43 6.38 -19.26
C SER A 9 12.22 5.95 -20.10
N ILE A 10 11.08 5.59 -19.47
CA ILE A 10 9.88 5.11 -20.18
C ILE A 10 8.72 6.10 -20.14
N LYS A 11 8.97 7.36 -19.75
CA LYS A 11 7.92 8.36 -19.54
C LYS A 11 6.99 8.51 -20.74
N SER A 12 7.53 8.53 -21.96
CA SER A 12 6.75 8.61 -23.20
C SER A 12 5.80 7.41 -23.38
N LEU A 13 6.23 6.20 -23.03
CA LEU A 13 5.41 5.00 -23.07
C LEU A 13 4.28 5.06 -22.04
N ILE A 14 4.56 5.55 -20.83
CA ILE A 14 3.53 5.74 -19.80
C ILE A 14 2.46 6.73 -20.30
N GLU A 15 2.88 7.87 -20.89
CA GLU A 15 1.96 8.85 -21.46
C GLU A 15 1.09 8.26 -22.58
N GLU A 16 1.65 7.40 -23.43
CA GLU A 16 0.90 6.69 -24.47
C GLU A 16 -0.14 5.73 -23.88
N LEU A 17 0.22 4.96 -22.85
CA LEU A 17 -0.68 4.03 -22.18
C LEU A 17 -1.80 4.76 -21.41
N VAL A 18 -1.51 5.92 -20.83
CA VAL A 18 -2.52 6.78 -20.22
C VAL A 18 -3.50 7.31 -21.29
N LYS A 19 -3.00 7.77 -22.44
CA LYS A 19 -3.86 8.19 -23.57
C LYS A 19 -4.75 7.06 -24.08
N LYS A 20 -4.28 5.82 -24.00
CA LYS A 20 -5.04 4.61 -24.36
C LYS A 20 -5.99 4.12 -23.25
N ASN A 21 -6.12 4.85 -22.13
CA ASN A 21 -6.90 4.44 -20.94
C ASN A 21 -6.49 3.07 -20.36
N VAL A 22 -5.23 2.68 -20.54
CA VAL A 22 -4.66 1.45 -19.96
C VAL A 22 -4.10 1.71 -18.56
N LEU A 23 -3.61 2.94 -18.33
CA LEU A 23 -3.08 3.39 -17.05
C LEU A 23 -3.78 4.66 -16.61
N GLU A 24 -3.84 4.85 -15.30
CA GLU A 24 -4.34 6.06 -14.65
C GLU A 24 -3.33 6.54 -13.60
N TYR A 25 -3.34 7.84 -13.33
CA TYR A 25 -2.60 8.43 -12.23
C TYR A 25 -3.44 8.42 -10.96
N GLY A 26 -2.82 8.04 -9.85
CA GLY A 26 -3.42 8.11 -8.51
C GLY A 26 -2.53 8.89 -7.56
N THR A 27 -3.13 9.47 -6.53
CA THR A 27 -2.43 10.23 -5.48
C THR A 27 -2.44 9.52 -4.13
N SER A 28 -3.11 8.38 -4.02
CA SER A 28 -3.13 7.55 -2.82
C SER A 28 -1.85 6.72 -2.72
N LEU A 29 -1.43 6.42 -1.49
CA LEU A 29 -0.27 5.57 -1.19
C LEU A 29 -0.33 4.20 -1.88
N LEU A 30 -1.54 3.60 -1.90
CA LEU A 30 -1.83 2.35 -2.58
C LEU A 30 -2.63 2.64 -3.86
N SER A 31 -2.32 1.95 -4.95
CA SER A 31 -3.17 2.02 -6.17
C SER A 31 -4.53 1.38 -5.91
N LYS A 32 -5.55 1.68 -6.73
CA LYS A 32 -6.88 1.08 -6.54
C LYS A 32 -6.84 -0.47 -6.47
N PRO A 33 -6.11 -1.19 -7.35
CA PRO A 33 -5.94 -2.64 -7.22
C PRO A 33 -5.25 -3.09 -5.92
N GLU A 34 -4.31 -2.30 -5.38
CA GLU A 34 -3.63 -2.60 -4.11
C GLU A 34 -4.60 -2.39 -2.93
N GLN A 35 -5.39 -1.31 -2.96
CA GLN A 35 -6.45 -1.06 -1.97
C GLN A 35 -7.48 -2.19 -1.98
N ASP A 36 -7.91 -2.60 -3.17
CA ASP A 36 -8.87 -3.70 -3.36
C ASP A 36 -8.31 -5.02 -2.84
N TYR A 37 -7.01 -5.30 -3.07
CA TYR A 37 -6.34 -6.47 -2.50
C TYR A 37 -6.30 -6.43 -0.96
N PHE A 38 -5.95 -5.30 -0.36
CA PHE A 38 -5.98 -5.14 1.09
C PHE A 38 -7.40 -5.29 1.65
N ASN A 39 -8.39 -4.68 0.99
CA ASN A 39 -9.79 -4.80 1.38
C ASN A 39 -10.28 -6.25 1.27
N TYR A 40 -9.92 -6.98 0.22
CA TYR A 40 -10.26 -8.39 0.06
C TYR A 40 -9.70 -9.26 1.19
N ILE A 41 -8.47 -9.02 1.62
CA ILE A 41 -7.84 -9.82 2.69
C ILE A 41 -8.39 -9.42 4.07
N LEU A 42 -8.48 -8.12 4.35
CA LEU A 42 -8.76 -7.64 5.70
C LEU A 42 -10.26 -7.57 5.99
N ASN A 43 -11.08 -7.24 5.00
CA ASN A 43 -12.49 -6.89 5.19
C ASN A 43 -13.40 -7.71 4.24
N ARG A 44 -14.70 -7.64 4.49
CA ARG A 44 -15.73 -8.16 3.58
C ARG A 44 -16.71 -7.08 3.09
N ALA A 45 -16.24 -5.84 3.02
CA ALA A 45 -17.07 -4.68 2.66
C ALA A 45 -17.37 -4.61 1.15
N GLU A 46 -16.34 -4.77 0.31
CA GLU A 46 -16.46 -4.62 -1.15
C GLU A 46 -16.53 -5.98 -1.88
N PHE A 47 -16.00 -7.05 -1.28
CA PHE A 47 -15.94 -8.38 -1.88
C PHE A 47 -16.70 -9.38 -1.03
N SER A 48 -17.74 -10.00 -1.62
CA SER A 48 -18.58 -10.98 -0.93
C SER A 48 -17.84 -12.25 -0.52
N ASN A 49 -16.67 -12.51 -1.12
CA ASN A 49 -15.76 -13.62 -0.83
C ASN A 49 -14.45 -13.17 -0.16
N GLY A 50 -14.39 -11.95 0.39
CA GLY A 50 -13.23 -11.49 1.16
C GLY A 50 -12.91 -12.40 2.35
N LEU A 51 -11.63 -12.49 2.72
CA LEU A 51 -11.15 -13.35 3.81
C LEU A 51 -11.56 -12.81 5.20
N ASP A 52 -11.89 -11.52 5.27
CA ASP A 52 -12.46 -10.86 6.45
C ASP A 52 -11.56 -10.98 7.71
N LEU A 53 -10.24 -11.11 7.52
CA LEU A 53 -9.31 -11.43 8.61
C LEU A 53 -9.40 -10.45 9.77
N ARG A 54 -9.48 -9.14 9.48
CA ARG A 54 -9.60 -8.11 10.52
C ARG A 54 -10.85 -8.35 11.35
N ASN A 55 -12.00 -8.52 10.69
CA ASN A 55 -13.27 -8.63 11.40
C ASN A 55 -13.35 -9.96 12.17
N ARG A 56 -12.84 -11.07 11.62
CA ARG A 56 -12.79 -12.35 12.33
C ARG A 56 -12.03 -12.26 13.65
N TYR A 57 -10.83 -11.69 13.61
CA TYR A 57 -9.99 -11.56 14.79
C TYR A 57 -10.48 -10.51 15.78
N VAL A 58 -11.06 -9.40 15.30
CA VAL A 58 -11.64 -8.36 16.19
C VAL A 58 -12.90 -8.86 16.90
N HIS A 59 -13.72 -9.66 16.21
CA HIS A 59 -15.00 -10.15 16.75
C HIS A 59 -14.92 -11.55 17.39
N GLY A 60 -13.75 -12.17 17.45
CA GLY A 60 -13.58 -13.46 18.10
C GLY A 60 -14.08 -14.66 17.28
N THR A 61 -14.28 -14.50 15.96
CA THR A 61 -14.77 -15.56 15.05
C THR A 61 -13.64 -16.17 14.20
N GLN A 62 -12.39 -16.00 14.62
CA GLN A 62 -11.23 -16.62 14.01
C GLN A 62 -11.28 -18.16 14.12
N PRO A 63 -10.59 -18.89 13.23
CA PRO A 63 -10.43 -20.35 13.34
C PRO A 63 -9.86 -20.75 14.70
N ILE A 64 -10.07 -21.99 15.13
CA ILE A 64 -9.52 -22.52 16.40
C ILE A 64 -8.20 -23.28 16.14
N ASP A 65 -8.00 -23.75 14.90
CA ASP A 65 -6.83 -24.55 14.55
C ASP A 65 -5.58 -23.69 14.37
N GLU A 66 -4.48 -24.12 14.99
CA GLU A 66 -3.19 -23.43 15.01
C GLU A 66 -2.63 -23.19 13.60
N LYS A 67 -2.87 -24.12 12.67
CA LYS A 67 -2.38 -24.00 11.30
C LYS A 67 -3.05 -22.86 10.54
N SER A 68 -4.36 -22.68 10.67
CA SER A 68 -5.06 -21.54 10.06
C SER A 68 -4.61 -20.22 10.70
N HIS A 69 -4.36 -20.20 12.02
CA HIS A 69 -3.80 -19.03 12.67
C HIS A 69 -2.41 -18.64 12.15
N GLU A 70 -1.54 -19.63 11.95
CA GLU A 70 -0.20 -19.43 11.40
C GLU A 70 -0.27 -18.83 9.99
N GLN A 71 -1.15 -19.36 9.13
CA GLN A 71 -1.36 -18.84 7.79
C GLN A 71 -1.92 -17.41 7.78
N ASP A 72 -2.90 -17.13 8.63
CA ASP A 72 -3.47 -15.79 8.80
C ASP A 72 -2.38 -14.82 9.31
N TYR A 73 -1.54 -15.25 10.25
CA TYR A 73 -0.42 -14.46 10.76
C TYR A 73 0.58 -14.09 9.66
N PHE A 74 1.03 -15.06 8.87
CA PHE A 74 1.96 -14.77 7.76
C PHE A 74 1.34 -13.87 6.70
N THR A 75 0.03 -14.02 6.45
CA THR A 75 -0.71 -13.16 5.53
C THR A 75 -0.73 -11.73 6.02
N LEU A 76 -1.07 -11.50 7.29
CA LEU A 76 -1.07 -10.17 7.90
C LEU A 76 0.33 -9.56 7.98
N LEU A 77 1.35 -10.34 8.33
CA LEU A 77 2.73 -9.90 8.37
C LEU A 77 3.22 -9.46 6.98
N ARG A 78 2.87 -10.21 5.94
CA ARG A 78 3.18 -9.83 4.55
C ARG A 78 2.55 -8.50 4.18
N LEU A 79 1.27 -8.28 4.51
CA LEU A 79 0.59 -7.01 4.24
C LEU A 79 1.26 -5.84 4.99
N LEU A 80 1.66 -6.05 6.25
CA LEU A 80 2.36 -5.04 7.04
C LEU A 80 3.71 -4.68 6.42
N VAL A 81 4.52 -5.67 6.04
CA VAL A 81 5.81 -5.44 5.38
C VAL A 81 5.63 -4.67 4.08
N LEU A 82 4.65 -5.03 3.25
CA LEU A 82 4.33 -4.30 2.02
C LEU A 82 3.96 -2.84 2.30
N LEU A 83 3.14 -2.59 3.33
CA LEU A 83 2.72 -1.24 3.71
C LEU A 83 3.91 -0.40 4.20
N VAL A 84 4.77 -0.97 5.05
CA VAL A 84 5.98 -0.29 5.56
C VAL A 84 6.91 0.08 4.41
N ILE A 85 7.13 -0.84 3.46
CA ILE A 85 7.96 -0.57 2.28
C ILE A 85 7.38 0.59 1.47
N LYS A 86 6.06 0.60 1.21
CA LYS A 86 5.37 1.68 0.49
C LYS A 86 5.50 3.04 1.17
N ILE A 87 5.32 3.08 2.49
CA ILE A 87 5.47 4.31 3.27
C ILE A 87 6.92 4.81 3.19
N ASN A 88 7.89 3.90 3.33
CA ASN A 88 9.31 4.24 3.26
C ASN A 88 9.69 4.78 1.87
N GLU A 89 9.15 4.18 0.79
CA GLU A 89 9.34 4.66 -0.58
C GLU A 89 8.88 6.13 -0.73
N GLU A 90 7.70 6.47 -0.22
CA GLU A 90 7.21 7.86 -0.24
C GLU A 90 8.10 8.82 0.55
N PHE A 91 8.64 8.40 1.70
CA PHE A 91 9.58 9.21 2.46
C PHE A 91 10.90 9.45 1.69
N CYS A 92 11.47 8.41 1.08
CA CYS A 92 12.66 8.55 0.25
C CYS A 92 12.42 9.52 -0.92
N LEU A 93 11.27 9.41 -1.59
CA LEU A 93 10.90 10.31 -2.68
C LEU A 93 10.66 11.75 -2.21
N ALA A 94 10.10 11.94 -1.02
CA ALA A 94 9.92 13.26 -0.42
C ALA A 94 11.26 13.92 -0.08
N ASP A 95 12.22 13.13 0.41
CA ASP A 95 13.59 13.59 0.69
C ASP A 95 14.32 14.01 -0.60
N GLU A 96 14.27 13.16 -1.64
CA GLU A 96 14.86 13.46 -2.96
C GLU A 96 14.27 14.74 -3.59
N ARG A 97 12.99 15.02 -3.34
CA ARG A 97 12.30 16.24 -3.80
C ARG A 97 12.60 17.47 -2.92
N GLY A 98 13.34 17.30 -1.83
CA GLY A 98 13.66 18.37 -0.87
C GLY A 98 12.44 18.86 -0.08
N LEU A 99 11.42 18.02 0.08
CA LEU A 99 10.19 18.33 0.83
C LEU A 99 10.37 18.10 2.34
N LEU A 100 11.37 17.30 2.73
CA LEU A 100 11.78 17.09 4.12
C LEU A 100 12.87 18.11 4.51
N LYS A 101 12.56 19.42 4.45
CA LYS A 101 13.43 20.42 5.07
C LYS A 101 13.13 20.47 6.55
N SER A 102 14.13 20.11 7.34
CA SER A 102 14.07 19.90 8.77
C SER A 102 13.53 21.10 9.53
N THR A 103 12.76 20.81 10.55
CA THR A 103 12.41 21.65 11.70
C THR A 103 13.65 22.06 12.54
N GLN A 104 14.82 22.23 11.92
CA GLN A 104 16.09 22.50 12.58
C GLN A 104 16.31 24.00 12.90
N ASP A 105 15.49 24.90 12.35
CA ASP A 105 15.68 26.37 12.51
C ASP A 105 14.98 26.99 13.73
N ARG A 106 14.47 26.19 14.69
CA ARG A 106 13.73 26.71 15.87
C ARG A 106 14.36 26.42 17.24
N ALA A 107 15.63 26.02 17.28
CA ALA A 107 16.35 25.81 18.54
C ALA A 107 17.68 26.58 18.58
N THR A 108 17.66 27.88 18.32
CA THR A 108 18.72 28.80 18.74
C THR A 108 18.14 30.20 18.91
N ILE A 109 17.67 30.51 20.13
CA ILE A 109 17.61 31.87 20.69
C ILE A 109 18.09 31.75 22.13
#